data_AF-E0P135-F1
#
_entry.id   AF-E0P135-F1
#
_cell.length_a   1.000
_cell.length_b   1.000
_cell.length_c   1.000
_cell.angle_alpha   90.00
_cell.angle_beta   90.00
_cell.angle_gamma   90.00
#
_symmetry.space_group_name_H-M   'P 1'
#
loop_
_entity.id
_entity.type
_entity.pdbx_description
1 polymer ?
#
loop_
_entity_poly.entity_id
_entity_poly.type
_entity_poly.pdbx_seq_one_letter_code
_entity_poly.pdbx_strand_id
1 'polypeptide(L)'
;MSPTWPGLLTVKGVHGADDPKYAYGGRNEGTTGDVTANTVTSDMANAADLVEEVYGGMASAEDNTGAVVKNGTAHVVYGGNATTGDAIKNIVTITGGTVTDNIYGGQSRAGAASGNIVDIGAVHIQNGIADKAVVGGYAAVTDHNTIHLRGTEIDGIVLGGAIEDTASPLGMKANPDGKDNTLAIHAAGTKIADFAGVQNLHFYVPEERTAADTIPMLTLTANADKDIRGVKVGIGIAGDHGVLAKGDTSAS
;
A
#
# COMPACT_ATOMS: atom_id res chain seq x y z
N MET A 1 29.88 4.32 -12.85
CA MET A 1 28.63 3.61 -12.50
C MET A 1 29.04 2.26 -11.96
N SER A 2 28.86 2.06 -10.66
CA SER A 2 29.04 0.75 -10.03
C SER A 2 27.79 -0.09 -10.33
N PRO A 3 27.93 -1.37 -10.71
CA PRO A 3 26.76 -2.21 -10.95
C PRO A 3 26.04 -2.48 -9.62
N THR A 4 24.76 -2.10 -9.52
CA THR A 4 23.87 -2.57 -8.46
C THR A 4 23.36 -3.97 -8.88
N TRP A 5 23.55 -4.96 -8.00
CA TRP A 5 23.01 -6.29 -8.22
C TRP A 5 21.65 -6.36 -7.52
N PRO A 6 20.57 -6.77 -8.21
CA PRO A 6 19.27 -6.95 -7.58
C PRO A 6 19.36 -8.04 -6.50
N GLY A 7 19.02 -7.68 -5.26
CA GLY A 7 18.95 -8.60 -4.12
C GLY A 7 17.55 -9.22 -4.01
N LEU A 8 17.49 -10.55 -3.81
CA LEU A 8 16.26 -11.25 -3.41
C LEU A 8 16.48 -11.87 -2.04
N LEU A 9 15.76 -11.38 -1.03
CA LEU A 9 15.67 -12.01 0.28
C LEU A 9 14.35 -12.77 0.40
N THR A 10 14.38 -14.02 0.86
CA THR A 10 13.18 -14.76 1.25
C THR A 10 13.30 -15.19 2.70
N VAL A 11 12.41 -14.71 3.55
CA VAL A 11 12.31 -15.11 4.96
C VAL A 11 11.29 -16.25 5.05
N LYS A 12 11.72 -17.42 5.53
CA LYS A 12 10.89 -18.64 5.62
C LYS A 12 10.59 -19.11 7.03
N GLY A 13 11.16 -18.47 8.05
CA GLY A 13 10.97 -18.85 9.44
C GLY A 13 11.72 -17.91 10.39
N VAL A 14 11.07 -17.58 11.50
CA VAL A 14 11.67 -17.06 12.73
C VAL A 14 11.11 -17.93 13.85
N HIS A 15 11.98 -18.49 14.68
CA HIS A 15 11.73 -19.56 15.64
C HIS A 15 11.98 -19.17 17.12
N GLY A 16 12.17 -17.89 17.47
CA GLY A 16 12.45 -17.44 18.84
C GLY A 16 12.72 -15.94 19.01
N ALA A 17 12.88 -15.50 20.25
CA ALA A 17 13.04 -14.08 20.64
C ALA A 17 14.34 -13.41 20.14
N ASP A 18 15.32 -14.22 19.70
CA ASP A 18 16.62 -13.79 19.20
C ASP A 18 16.67 -13.73 17.66
N ASP A 19 15.56 -14.01 16.98
CA ASP A 19 15.53 -14.02 15.53
C ASP A 19 15.55 -12.62 14.89
N PRO A 20 15.92 -12.53 13.60
CA PRO A 20 15.95 -11.27 12.89
C PRO A 20 14.60 -10.57 12.92
N LYS A 21 14.53 -9.46 13.64
CA LYS A 21 13.34 -8.62 13.78
C LYS A 21 12.99 -7.87 12.50
N TYR A 22 13.96 -7.72 11.61
CA TYR A 22 13.85 -6.86 10.44
C TYR A 22 14.26 -7.62 9.19
N ALA A 23 13.49 -7.47 8.13
CA ALA A 23 13.80 -8.04 6.82
C ALA A 23 14.05 -6.90 5.81
N TYR A 24 15.20 -6.95 5.12
CA TYR A 24 15.59 -5.93 4.14
C TYR A 24 15.86 -6.61 2.80
N GLY A 25 15.14 -6.23 1.74
CA GLY A 25 15.50 -6.62 0.38
C GLY A 25 16.87 -6.07 0.00
N GLY A 26 17.16 -4.84 0.44
CA GLY A 26 18.47 -4.20 0.37
C GLY A 26 18.59 -3.08 1.41
N ARG A 27 19.81 -2.81 1.89
CA ARG A 27 20.08 -1.79 2.91
C ARG A 27 21.37 -1.05 2.60
N ASN A 28 21.30 0.27 2.55
CA ASN A 28 22.45 1.17 2.50
C ASN A 28 22.41 2.13 3.70
N GLU A 29 23.43 2.07 4.54
CA GLU A 29 23.61 2.95 5.71
C GLU A 29 24.54 4.14 5.44
N GLY A 30 25.12 4.21 4.24
CA GLY A 30 25.93 5.33 3.79
C GLY A 30 25.09 6.54 3.40
N THR A 31 25.73 7.70 3.31
CA THR A 31 25.09 8.98 2.92
C THR A 31 24.82 9.10 1.41
N THR A 32 25.26 8.12 0.63
CA THR A 32 25.17 8.09 -0.83
C THR A 32 25.02 6.65 -1.31
N GLY A 33 24.33 6.46 -2.44
CA GLY A 33 24.25 5.18 -3.14
C GLY A 33 22.84 4.59 -3.10
N ASP A 34 22.39 4.15 -4.26
CA ASP A 34 21.00 3.76 -4.44
C ASP A 34 20.77 2.31 -4.05
N VAL A 35 19.67 2.04 -3.35
CA VAL A 35 19.18 0.67 -3.14
C VAL A 35 18.09 0.44 -4.16
N THR A 36 18.51 -0.03 -5.32
CA THR A 36 17.61 -0.27 -6.43
C THR A 36 17.31 -1.75 -6.61
N ALA A 37 16.11 -2.08 -7.09
CA ALA A 37 15.81 -3.40 -7.62
C ALA A 37 15.87 -4.56 -6.58
N ASN A 38 15.52 -4.30 -5.32
CA ASN A 38 15.55 -5.30 -4.25
C ASN A 38 14.18 -5.77 -3.80
N THR A 39 13.98 -7.09 -3.76
CA THR A 39 12.74 -7.70 -3.28
C THR A 39 12.97 -8.43 -1.96
N VAL A 40 12.12 -8.18 -0.97
CA VAL A 40 11.97 -9.05 0.20
C VAL A 40 10.67 -9.83 0.10
N THR A 41 10.71 -11.14 0.33
CA THR A 41 9.52 -11.98 0.46
C THR A 41 9.45 -12.55 1.86
N SER A 42 8.42 -12.20 2.62
CA SER A 42 8.07 -12.89 3.88
C SER A 42 7.08 -14.01 3.55
N ASP A 43 7.54 -15.25 3.63
CA ASP A 43 6.77 -16.46 3.35
C ASP A 43 7.05 -17.48 4.46
N MET A 44 6.60 -17.11 5.66
CA MET A 44 6.94 -17.81 6.89
C MET A 44 6.31 -19.19 6.97
N ALA A 45 6.98 -20.12 7.65
CA ALA A 45 6.47 -21.48 7.84
C ALA A 45 5.16 -21.51 8.65
N ASN A 46 5.01 -20.61 9.63
CA ASN A 46 3.79 -20.51 10.44
C ASN A 46 3.20 -19.11 10.42
N ALA A 47 1.87 -19.00 10.48
CA ALA A 47 1.17 -17.71 10.50
C ALA A 47 1.51 -16.84 11.73
N ALA A 48 1.88 -17.48 12.85
CA ALA A 48 2.26 -16.81 14.09
C ALA A 48 3.72 -16.31 14.10
N ASP A 49 4.53 -16.68 13.10
CA ASP A 49 5.89 -16.20 12.99
C ASP A 49 5.88 -14.70 12.64
N LEU A 50 6.63 -13.90 13.40
CA LEU A 50 6.59 -12.43 13.34
C LEU A 50 7.89 -11.85 12.78
N VAL A 51 7.76 -10.94 11.80
CA VAL A 51 8.81 -9.98 11.44
C VAL A 51 8.34 -8.59 11.89
N GLU A 52 9.11 -7.88 12.70
CA GLU A 52 8.72 -6.54 13.19
C GLU A 52 8.56 -5.57 12.02
N GLU A 53 9.58 -5.45 11.16
CA GLU A 53 9.50 -4.55 10.01
C GLU A 53 10.06 -5.19 8.75
N VAL A 54 9.31 -5.05 7.66
CA VAL A 54 9.66 -5.53 6.32
C VAL A 54 9.96 -4.34 5.43
N TYR A 55 11.15 -4.31 4.84
CA TYR A 55 11.61 -3.27 3.94
C TYR A 55 11.92 -3.86 2.57
N GLY A 56 11.21 -3.41 1.52
CA GLY A 56 11.61 -3.65 0.13
C GLY A 56 13.03 -3.13 -0.11
N GLY A 57 13.33 -1.95 0.45
CA GLY A 57 14.68 -1.55 0.77
C GLY A 57 14.78 -0.27 1.60
N MET A 58 15.96 -0.03 2.13
CA MET A 58 16.28 1.04 3.08
C MET A 58 17.53 1.79 2.59
N ALA A 59 17.39 3.06 2.21
CA ALA A 59 18.49 3.84 1.61
C ALA A 59 18.25 5.35 1.61
N SER A 60 19.23 6.11 1.10
CA SER A 60 19.11 7.54 0.77
C SER A 60 18.57 7.84 -0.65
N ALA A 61 17.60 7.06 -1.18
CA ALA A 61 16.98 7.06 -2.54
C ALA A 61 17.60 6.11 -3.58
N GLU A 62 17.04 5.68 -4.73
CA GLU A 62 15.85 6.11 -5.51
C GLU A 62 14.86 4.99 -5.97
N ASP A 63 15.08 3.67 -5.81
CA ASP A 63 14.13 2.64 -6.38
C ASP A 63 14.13 1.23 -5.70
N ASN A 64 13.51 0.99 -4.54
CA ASN A 64 13.52 -0.38 -3.97
C ASN A 64 12.40 -1.27 -4.58
N THR A 65 12.73 -2.29 -5.40
CA THR A 65 11.70 -3.16 -5.99
C THR A 65 11.19 -4.26 -5.06
N GLY A 66 10.34 -3.93 -4.10
CA GLY A 66 9.34 -4.88 -3.64
C GLY A 66 9.46 -5.32 -2.19
N ALA A 67 8.49 -4.96 -1.35
CA ALA A 67 8.16 -5.77 -0.18
C ALA A 67 7.00 -6.71 -0.54
N VAL A 68 7.21 -8.02 -0.43
CA VAL A 68 6.20 -9.04 -0.68
C VAL A 68 5.90 -9.78 0.62
N VAL A 69 4.64 -9.80 1.06
CA VAL A 69 4.20 -10.60 2.21
C VAL A 69 3.22 -11.66 1.73
N LYS A 70 3.53 -12.93 2.01
CA LYS A 70 2.78 -14.12 1.58
C LYS A 70 2.26 -14.96 2.74
N ASN A 71 3.03 -15.09 3.82
CA ASN A 71 2.64 -15.82 5.02
C ASN A 71 3.38 -15.29 6.26
N GLY A 72 2.83 -15.53 7.45
CA GLY A 72 3.32 -14.97 8.71
C GLY A 72 2.70 -13.61 9.07
N THR A 73 3.21 -12.99 10.13
CA THR A 73 2.80 -11.67 10.60
C THR A 73 3.91 -10.66 10.37
N ALA A 74 3.58 -9.48 9.84
CA ALA A 74 4.45 -8.31 9.86
C ALA A 74 3.80 -7.20 10.70
N HIS A 75 4.56 -6.45 11.51
CA HIS A 75 3.99 -5.23 12.09
C HIS A 75 3.94 -4.15 11.00
N VAL A 76 5.10 -3.66 10.56
CA VAL A 76 5.19 -2.56 9.59
C VAL A 76 5.75 -3.06 8.25
N VAL A 77 5.21 -2.55 7.15
CA VAL A 77 5.71 -2.83 5.79
C VAL A 77 6.06 -1.53 5.08
N TYR A 78 7.27 -1.46 4.52
CA TYR A 78 7.72 -0.36 3.68
C TYR A 78 8.12 -0.89 2.30
N GLY A 79 7.55 -0.34 1.23
CA GLY A 79 8.08 -0.55 -0.12
C GLY A 79 9.47 0.07 -0.24
N GLY A 80 9.63 1.30 0.25
CA GLY A 80 10.91 1.97 0.43
C GLY A 80 10.92 2.89 1.65
N ASN A 81 12.05 2.99 2.35
CA ASN A 81 12.22 3.89 3.48
C ASN A 81 13.50 4.73 3.31
N ALA A 82 13.37 6.06 3.34
CA ALA A 82 14.45 7.00 3.12
C ALA A 82 14.50 8.13 4.15
N THR A 83 15.70 8.41 4.66
CA THR A 83 15.93 9.50 5.63
C THR A 83 16.22 10.83 4.93
N THR A 84 17.05 10.82 3.89
CA THR A 84 17.55 12.05 3.25
C THR A 84 17.22 12.19 1.78
N GLY A 85 16.71 11.14 1.13
CA GLY A 85 16.38 11.13 -0.28
C GLY A 85 14.98 10.59 -0.57
N ASP A 86 14.64 10.41 -1.83
CA ASP A 86 13.32 9.99 -2.30
C ASP A 86 13.02 8.50 -2.03
N ALA A 87 11.77 8.20 -1.71
CA ALA A 87 11.21 6.85 -1.65
C ALA A 87 10.12 6.73 -2.72
N ILE A 88 10.53 6.76 -3.99
CA ILE A 88 9.66 6.79 -5.16
C ILE A 88 9.57 5.42 -5.83
N LYS A 89 8.46 5.17 -6.56
CA LYS A 89 8.26 4.00 -7.44
C LYS A 89 8.48 2.63 -6.79
N ASN A 90 8.36 2.55 -5.47
CA ASN A 90 8.44 1.29 -4.76
C ASN A 90 7.11 0.53 -4.90
N ILE A 91 7.19 -0.79 -4.77
CA ILE A 91 6.01 -1.66 -4.83
C ILE A 91 5.91 -2.41 -3.51
N VAL A 92 4.73 -2.41 -2.90
CA VAL A 92 4.35 -3.33 -1.83
C VAL A 92 3.32 -4.29 -2.40
N THR A 93 3.50 -5.58 -2.14
CA THR A 93 2.54 -6.62 -2.55
C THR A 93 2.22 -7.51 -1.36
N ILE A 94 0.94 -7.61 -1.01
CA ILE A 94 0.48 -8.48 0.09
C ILE A 94 -0.53 -9.46 -0.48
N THR A 95 -0.16 -10.73 -0.58
CA THR A 95 -1.03 -11.79 -1.12
C THR A 95 -1.50 -12.77 -0.05
N GLY A 96 -0.95 -12.67 1.16
CA GLY A 96 -1.30 -13.52 2.31
C GLY A 96 -0.61 -13.00 3.57
N GLY A 97 -0.71 -13.76 4.67
CA GLY A 97 -0.27 -13.31 5.99
C GLY A 97 -1.10 -12.18 6.56
N THR A 98 -0.64 -11.61 7.68
CA THR A 98 -1.30 -10.50 8.38
C THR A 98 -0.32 -9.33 8.54
N VAL A 99 -0.82 -8.11 8.37
CA VAL A 99 -0.11 -6.90 8.78
C VAL A 99 -0.88 -6.21 9.89
N THR A 100 -0.22 -5.85 10.99
CA THR A 100 -0.90 -5.33 12.21
C THR A 100 -0.56 -3.87 12.54
N ASP A 101 0.32 -3.22 11.78
CA ASP A 101 0.67 -1.81 11.92
C ASP A 101 0.59 -1.14 10.53
N ASN A 102 1.38 -0.09 10.29
CA ASN A 102 1.31 0.69 9.06
C ASN A 102 1.87 -0.05 7.84
N ILE A 103 1.29 0.25 6.67
CA ILE A 103 1.84 -0.11 5.37
C ILE A 103 2.16 1.18 4.63
N TYR A 104 3.39 1.31 4.12
CA TYR A 104 3.81 2.44 3.30
C TYR A 104 4.28 1.95 1.95
N GLY A 105 3.69 2.44 0.86
CA GLY A 105 4.25 2.28 -0.48
C GLY A 105 5.65 2.88 -0.54
N GLY A 106 5.83 4.08 -0.01
CA GLY A 106 7.14 4.67 0.28
C GLY A 106 7.08 5.66 1.44
N GLN A 107 8.17 5.77 2.20
CA GLN A 107 8.35 6.75 3.27
C GLN A 107 9.63 7.54 3.04
N SER A 108 9.53 8.87 2.98
CA SER A 108 10.69 9.75 2.99
C SER A 108 10.57 10.87 4.02
N ARG A 109 11.65 11.11 4.77
CA ARG A 109 11.73 12.22 5.75
C ARG A 109 12.14 13.56 5.14
N ALA A 110 12.90 13.55 4.03
CA ALA A 110 13.45 14.77 3.44
C ALA A 110 13.28 14.87 1.91
N GLY A 111 12.83 13.79 1.26
CA GLY A 111 12.56 13.72 -0.17
C GLY A 111 11.07 13.45 -0.46
N ALA A 112 10.78 13.04 -1.69
CA ALA A 112 9.46 12.66 -2.15
C ALA A 112 9.14 11.19 -1.84
N ALA A 113 7.86 10.86 -1.67
CA ALA A 113 7.32 9.50 -1.66
C ALA A 113 6.20 9.40 -2.69
N SER A 114 6.59 9.33 -3.97
CA SER A 114 5.70 9.47 -5.12
C SER A 114 5.79 8.30 -6.08
N GLY A 115 4.71 8.04 -6.83
CA GLY A 115 4.65 6.96 -7.82
C GLY A 115 4.72 5.55 -7.23
N ASN A 116 4.53 5.39 -5.91
CA ASN A 116 4.57 4.09 -5.26
C ASN A 116 3.27 3.31 -5.51
N ILE A 117 3.38 1.99 -5.49
CA ILE A 117 2.24 1.08 -5.65
C ILE A 117 2.12 0.23 -4.39
N VAL A 118 0.93 0.17 -3.81
CA VAL A 118 0.55 -0.80 -2.77
C VAL A 118 -0.51 -1.70 -3.37
N ASP A 119 -0.20 -2.98 -3.56
CA ASP A 119 -1.10 -3.98 -4.13
C ASP A 119 -1.46 -5.03 -3.07
N ILE A 120 -2.72 -5.06 -2.67
CA ILE A 120 -3.21 -5.94 -1.61
C ILE A 120 -4.26 -6.90 -2.19
N GLY A 121 -3.99 -8.18 -2.04
CA GLY A 121 -4.88 -9.28 -2.38
C GLY A 121 -6.08 -9.42 -1.44
N ALA A 122 -6.74 -10.58 -1.52
CA ALA A 122 -7.88 -10.93 -0.67
C ALA A 122 -7.41 -11.37 0.74
N VAL A 123 -6.91 -10.41 1.52
CA VAL A 123 -6.41 -10.61 2.88
C VAL A 123 -7.10 -9.66 3.85
N HIS A 124 -6.96 -9.95 5.16
CA HIS A 124 -7.37 -9.06 6.23
C HIS A 124 -6.13 -8.36 6.84
N ILE A 125 -6.05 -7.05 6.66
CA ILE A 125 -5.06 -6.18 7.31
C ILE A 125 -5.62 -5.75 8.66
N GLN A 126 -4.99 -6.22 9.74
CA GLN A 126 -5.42 -6.03 11.12
C GLN A 126 -4.71 -4.84 11.79
N ASN A 127 -4.60 -3.73 11.06
CA ASN A 127 -3.87 -2.56 11.54
C ASN A 127 -4.67 -1.69 12.53
N GLY A 128 -5.91 -2.05 12.83
CA GLY A 128 -6.76 -1.32 13.78
C GLY A 128 -7.21 0.05 13.26
N ILE A 129 -8.32 0.54 13.82
CA ILE A 129 -9.05 1.69 13.27
C ILE A 129 -8.44 3.05 13.69
N ALA A 130 -7.76 3.11 14.84
CA ALA A 130 -7.48 4.38 15.50
C ALA A 130 -6.15 5.04 15.08
N ASP A 131 -5.07 4.27 14.92
CA ASP A 131 -3.72 4.84 14.95
C ASP A 131 -2.80 4.33 13.83
N LYS A 132 -3.36 3.64 12.82
CA LYS A 132 -2.60 3.02 11.73
C LYS A 132 -3.30 3.15 10.39
N ALA A 133 -2.51 3.09 9.33
CA ALA A 133 -3.00 3.29 7.97
C ALA A 133 -2.29 2.40 6.94
N VAL A 134 -2.94 2.26 5.80
CA VAL A 134 -2.28 1.91 4.54
C VAL A 134 -2.05 3.20 3.77
N VAL A 135 -0.80 3.50 3.44
CA VAL A 135 -0.38 4.78 2.90
C VAL A 135 0.35 4.57 1.58
N GLY A 136 -0.08 5.25 0.52
CA GLY A 136 0.60 5.19 -0.78
C GLY A 136 1.99 5.81 -0.71
N GLY A 137 2.09 7.03 -0.20
CA GLY A 137 3.36 7.70 0.10
C GLY A 137 3.28 8.59 1.34
N TYR A 138 4.32 8.56 2.17
CA TYR A 138 4.47 9.42 3.35
C TYR A 138 5.70 10.32 3.19
N ALA A 139 5.47 11.60 2.89
CA ALA A 139 6.50 12.62 2.65
C ALA A 139 5.85 14.00 2.47
N ALA A 140 6.66 15.06 2.34
CA ALA A 140 6.15 16.36 1.93
C ALA A 140 5.54 16.35 0.51
N VAL A 141 6.08 15.54 -0.40
CA VAL A 141 5.59 15.35 -1.77
C VAL A 141 5.15 13.91 -1.97
N THR A 142 3.86 13.70 -2.23
CA THR A 142 3.23 12.36 -2.27
C THR A 142 2.30 12.25 -3.47
N ASP A 143 2.87 12.38 -4.67
CA ASP A 143 2.10 12.42 -5.91
C ASP A 143 2.07 11.04 -6.59
N HIS A 144 1.02 10.76 -7.37
CA HIS A 144 0.89 9.59 -8.24
C HIS A 144 1.02 8.23 -7.54
N ASN A 145 0.77 8.15 -6.23
CA ASN A 145 0.76 6.86 -5.54
C ASN A 145 -0.54 6.11 -5.86
N THR A 146 -0.45 4.79 -6.01
CA THR A 146 -1.59 3.95 -6.35
C THR A 146 -1.75 2.83 -5.33
N ILE A 147 -2.95 2.68 -4.79
CA ILE A 147 -3.31 1.60 -3.87
C ILE A 147 -4.36 0.75 -4.57
N HIS A 148 -4.05 -0.52 -4.77
CA HIS A 148 -4.96 -1.50 -5.32
C HIS A 148 -5.46 -2.45 -4.23
N LEU A 149 -6.77 -2.63 -4.14
CA LEU A 149 -7.43 -3.55 -3.21
C LEU A 149 -8.22 -4.61 -4.00
N ARG A 150 -7.91 -5.88 -3.77
CA ARG A 150 -8.48 -7.04 -4.49
C ARG A 150 -9.22 -7.97 -3.53
N GLY A 151 -10.39 -7.52 -3.06
CA GLY A 151 -11.20 -8.28 -2.09
C GLY A 151 -10.65 -8.17 -0.66
N THR A 152 -10.01 -7.04 -0.38
CA THR A 152 -9.27 -6.78 0.85
C THR A 152 -10.20 -6.31 1.97
N GLU A 153 -9.92 -6.72 3.20
CA GLU A 153 -10.47 -6.12 4.41
C GLU A 153 -9.34 -5.39 5.17
N ILE A 154 -9.52 -4.12 5.50
CA ILE A 154 -8.54 -3.30 6.23
C ILE A 154 -9.26 -2.66 7.41
N ASP A 155 -8.75 -2.87 8.61
CA ASP A 155 -9.31 -2.26 9.82
C ASP A 155 -9.07 -0.75 9.87
N GLY A 156 -7.93 -0.27 9.36
CA GLY A 156 -7.53 1.14 9.36
C GLY A 156 -7.97 1.95 8.13
N ILE A 157 -7.57 3.23 8.13
CA ILE A 157 -7.78 4.18 7.03
C ILE A 157 -6.80 3.93 5.88
N VAL A 158 -7.23 4.22 4.65
CA VAL A 158 -6.36 4.24 3.47
C VAL A 158 -6.02 5.68 3.09
N LEU A 159 -4.73 6.01 2.98
CA LEU A 159 -4.25 7.35 2.61
C LEU A 159 -3.50 7.29 1.28
N GLY A 160 -3.98 8.01 0.26
CA GLY A 160 -3.29 8.06 -1.04
C GLY A 160 -1.89 8.69 -0.91
N GLY A 161 -1.83 9.82 -0.19
CA GLY A 161 -0.59 10.44 0.27
C GLY A 161 -0.79 11.07 1.65
N ALA A 162 0.25 11.04 2.48
CA ALA A 162 0.20 11.51 3.86
C ALA A 162 1.42 12.34 4.27
N ILE A 163 1.20 13.24 5.23
CA ILE A 163 2.23 14.06 5.89
C ILE A 163 2.12 13.88 7.40
N GLU A 164 3.19 14.23 8.11
CA GLU A 164 3.22 14.22 9.57
C GLU A 164 2.11 15.11 10.16
N ASP A 165 1.47 14.59 11.20
CA ASP A 165 0.54 15.34 12.03
C ASP A 165 0.57 14.82 13.46
N THR A 166 1.40 15.45 14.28
CA THR A 166 1.57 15.09 15.69
C THR A 166 0.33 15.34 16.54
N ALA A 167 -0.67 16.07 16.03
CA ALA A 167 -1.95 16.29 16.70
C ALA A 167 -2.99 15.22 16.35
N SER A 168 -2.78 14.47 15.26
CA SER A 168 -3.63 13.35 14.84
C SER A 168 -3.31 12.10 15.68
N PRO A 169 -4.29 11.31 16.14
CA PRO A 169 -4.04 10.00 16.75
C PRO A 169 -3.25 9.04 15.84
N LEU A 170 -3.43 9.19 14.52
CA LEU A 170 -2.67 8.47 13.50
C LEU A 170 -1.19 8.89 13.42
N GLY A 171 -0.79 10.01 14.05
CA GLY A 171 0.52 10.66 13.86
C GLY A 171 0.72 11.26 12.47
N MET A 172 -0.30 11.19 11.62
CA MET A 172 -0.29 11.64 10.23
C MET A 172 -1.68 12.11 9.80
N LYS A 173 -1.71 12.84 8.68
CA LYS A 173 -2.93 13.21 7.97
C LYS A 173 -2.74 13.07 6.48
N ALA A 174 -3.84 13.05 5.74
CA ALA A 174 -3.81 13.19 4.28
C ALA A 174 -3.02 14.43 3.87
N ASN A 175 -2.13 14.29 2.89
CA ASN A 175 -1.39 15.41 2.33
C ASN A 175 -2.35 16.27 1.48
N PRO A 176 -2.65 17.52 1.87
CA PRO A 176 -3.54 18.38 1.11
C PRO A 176 -2.98 18.79 -0.25
N ASP A 177 -1.65 18.76 -0.40
CA ASP A 177 -0.94 19.17 -1.62
C ASP A 177 -0.61 17.98 -2.54
N GLY A 178 -0.90 16.74 -2.10
CA GLY A 178 -0.67 15.54 -2.88
C GLY A 178 -1.56 15.47 -4.13
N LYS A 179 -1.00 15.00 -5.25
CA LYS A 179 -1.68 15.01 -6.55
C LYS A 179 -1.79 13.61 -7.14
N ASP A 180 -2.91 13.39 -7.84
CA ASP A 180 -3.15 12.19 -8.65
C ASP A 180 -2.94 10.86 -7.93
N ASN A 181 -3.15 10.82 -6.62
CA ASN A 181 -3.16 9.57 -5.87
C ASN A 181 -4.44 8.81 -6.15
N THR A 182 -4.29 7.50 -6.34
CA THR A 182 -5.36 6.62 -6.81
C THR A 182 -5.65 5.53 -5.79
N LEU A 183 -6.92 5.38 -5.42
CA LEU A 183 -7.45 4.19 -4.76
C LEU A 183 -8.25 3.39 -5.78
N ALA A 184 -7.84 2.16 -6.04
CA ALA A 184 -8.42 1.29 -7.04
C ALA A 184 -8.98 0.02 -6.39
N ILE A 185 -10.28 -0.21 -6.57
CA ILE A 185 -11.03 -1.32 -6.00
C ILE A 185 -11.32 -2.33 -7.11
N HIS A 186 -10.81 -3.54 -6.97
CA HIS A 186 -10.83 -4.58 -8.00
C HIS A 186 -11.78 -5.73 -7.74
N ALA A 187 -12.32 -5.85 -6.52
CA ALA A 187 -13.29 -6.90 -6.21
C ALA A 187 -14.37 -6.43 -5.24
N ALA A 188 -15.55 -7.02 -5.40
CA ALA A 188 -16.67 -6.81 -4.50
C ALA A 188 -16.35 -7.31 -3.09
N GLY A 189 -17.00 -6.71 -2.09
CA GLY A 189 -16.80 -7.05 -0.69
C GLY A 189 -15.55 -6.42 -0.07
N THR A 190 -14.82 -5.56 -0.79
CA THR A 190 -13.69 -4.82 -0.21
C THR A 190 -14.20 -3.91 0.92
N LYS A 191 -13.52 -3.92 2.07
CA LYS A 191 -13.87 -3.11 3.24
C LYS A 191 -12.65 -2.37 3.77
N ILE A 192 -12.82 -1.09 4.09
CA ILE A 192 -11.82 -0.26 4.76
C ILE A 192 -12.52 0.64 5.79
N ALA A 193 -11.81 1.19 6.78
CA ALA A 193 -12.44 2.14 7.70
C ALA A 193 -12.91 3.41 7.00
N ASP A 194 -11.98 4.08 6.32
CA ASP A 194 -12.21 5.29 5.54
C ASP A 194 -11.05 5.43 4.51
N PHE A 195 -11.09 6.47 3.68
CA PHE A 195 -9.95 6.88 2.87
C PHE A 195 -9.76 8.40 2.85
N ALA A 196 -8.53 8.89 2.66
CA ALA A 196 -8.27 10.32 2.46
C ALA A 196 -7.01 10.55 1.62
N GLY A 197 -6.79 11.78 1.13
CA GLY A 197 -5.64 12.10 0.28
C GLY A 197 -5.66 11.35 -1.07
N VAL A 198 -6.85 10.95 -1.53
CA VAL A 198 -7.11 10.27 -2.79
C VAL A 198 -7.77 11.24 -3.75
N GLN A 199 -7.23 11.38 -4.96
CA GLN A 199 -7.78 12.23 -6.02
C GLN A 199 -8.56 11.41 -7.06
N ASN A 200 -8.18 10.15 -7.26
CA ASN A 200 -8.83 9.23 -8.20
C ASN A 200 -9.34 8.00 -7.45
N LEU A 201 -10.64 7.74 -7.50
CA LEU A 201 -11.28 6.54 -6.96
C LEU A 201 -11.77 5.69 -8.12
N HIS A 202 -11.12 4.56 -8.37
CA HIS A 202 -11.45 3.68 -9.50
C HIS A 202 -12.08 2.38 -9.01
N PHE A 203 -13.15 1.98 -9.67
CA PHE A 203 -13.79 0.68 -9.47
C PHE A 203 -13.64 -0.17 -10.72
N TYR A 204 -13.16 -1.39 -10.56
CA TYR A 204 -13.14 -2.40 -11.61
C TYR A 204 -14.17 -3.47 -11.26
N VAL A 205 -15.32 -3.40 -11.93
CA VAL A 205 -16.47 -4.27 -11.67
C VAL A 205 -16.25 -5.62 -12.34
N PRO A 206 -16.40 -6.76 -11.62
CA PRO A 206 -16.22 -8.08 -12.22
C PRO A 206 -17.13 -8.30 -13.44
N GLU A 207 -16.61 -8.95 -14.49
CA GLU A 207 -17.35 -9.24 -15.74
C GLU A 207 -18.64 -10.03 -15.49
N GLU A 208 -18.61 -10.90 -14.49
CA GLU A 208 -19.71 -11.76 -14.09
C GLU A 208 -20.77 -11.07 -13.24
N ARG A 209 -20.57 -9.79 -12.87
CA ARG A 209 -21.51 -9.08 -12.00
C ARG A 209 -22.84 -8.82 -12.70
N THR A 210 -23.92 -9.20 -12.03
CA THR A 210 -25.31 -9.08 -12.47
C THR A 210 -26.08 -8.06 -11.62
N ALA A 211 -27.29 -7.70 -12.08
CA ALA A 211 -28.19 -6.85 -11.31
C ALA A 211 -28.69 -7.49 -9.99
N ALA A 212 -28.54 -8.81 -9.83
CA ALA A 212 -28.89 -9.50 -8.59
C ALA A 212 -27.79 -9.36 -7.51
N ASP A 213 -26.59 -8.92 -7.87
CA ASP A 213 -25.47 -8.81 -6.95
C ASP A 213 -25.60 -7.58 -6.05
N THR A 214 -25.85 -7.84 -4.77
CA THR A 214 -26.04 -6.81 -3.74
C THR A 214 -24.79 -6.50 -2.94
N ILE A 215 -23.71 -7.27 -3.10
CA ILE A 215 -22.45 -7.05 -2.38
C ILE A 215 -21.81 -5.76 -2.93
N PRO A 216 -21.57 -4.72 -2.11
CA PRO A 216 -20.94 -3.48 -2.56
C PRO A 216 -19.51 -3.71 -3.08
N MET A 217 -19.04 -2.87 -4.00
CA MET A 217 -17.62 -2.89 -4.39
C MET A 217 -16.70 -2.47 -3.24
N LEU A 218 -17.09 -1.41 -2.52
CA LEU A 218 -16.36 -0.87 -1.37
C LEU A 218 -17.36 -0.57 -0.25
N THR A 219 -17.02 -0.97 0.96
CA THR A 219 -17.72 -0.57 2.19
C THR A 219 -16.77 0.24 3.08
N LEU A 220 -17.24 1.40 3.54
CA LEU A 220 -16.54 2.20 4.56
C LEU A 220 -17.16 1.90 5.92
N THR A 221 -16.37 1.44 6.87
CA THR A 221 -16.89 0.98 8.18
C THR A 221 -16.92 2.09 9.22
N ALA A 222 -16.10 3.15 9.07
CA ALA A 222 -16.03 4.26 10.00
C ALA A 222 -16.68 5.56 9.48
N ASN A 223 -17.02 5.63 8.19
CA ASN A 223 -17.57 6.84 7.57
C ASN A 223 -18.62 6.52 6.50
N ALA A 224 -19.86 6.30 6.94
CA ALA A 224 -20.98 5.98 6.03
C ALA A 224 -21.35 7.14 5.09
N ASP A 225 -21.12 8.40 5.52
CA ASP A 225 -21.50 9.61 4.79
C ASP A 225 -20.30 10.31 4.14
N LYS A 226 -19.35 9.52 3.63
CA LYS A 226 -18.10 10.04 3.08
C LYS A 226 -18.36 11.07 1.97
N ASP A 227 -17.86 12.29 2.18
CA ASP A 227 -17.85 13.31 1.14
C ASP A 227 -16.79 12.99 0.09
N ILE A 228 -17.23 12.75 -1.14
CA ILE A 228 -16.38 12.47 -2.29
C ILE A 228 -16.42 13.60 -3.33
N ARG A 229 -16.98 14.76 -3.00
CA ARG A 229 -16.95 15.93 -3.89
C ARG A 229 -15.50 16.30 -4.19
N GLY A 230 -15.17 16.42 -5.47
CA GLY A 230 -13.81 16.71 -5.94
C GLY A 230 -12.94 15.47 -6.18
N VAL A 231 -13.37 14.27 -5.76
CA VAL A 231 -12.73 13.01 -6.14
C VAL A 231 -13.19 12.62 -7.55
N LYS A 232 -12.25 12.27 -8.43
CA LYS A 232 -12.56 11.74 -9.75
C LYS A 232 -12.94 10.28 -9.61
N VAL A 233 -14.17 9.92 -9.95
CA VAL A 233 -14.64 8.54 -9.89
C VAL A 233 -14.60 7.93 -11.29
N GLY A 234 -13.85 6.84 -11.42
CA GLY A 234 -13.76 6.02 -12.63
C GLY A 234 -14.37 4.65 -12.40
N ILE A 235 -15.08 4.11 -13.40
CA ILE A 235 -15.64 2.76 -13.35
C ILE A 235 -15.17 2.04 -14.62
N GLY A 236 -14.56 0.88 -14.48
CA GLY A 236 -14.21 -0.03 -15.57
C GLY A 236 -14.76 -1.42 -15.28
N ILE A 237 -14.71 -2.29 -16.29
CA ILE A 237 -14.95 -3.73 -16.11
C ILE A 237 -13.59 -4.39 -15.83
N ALA A 238 -13.53 -5.29 -14.84
CA ALA A 238 -12.31 -6.00 -14.49
C ALA A 238 -11.93 -6.98 -15.61
N GLY A 239 -10.82 -6.72 -16.30
CA GLY A 239 -10.37 -7.44 -17.49
C GLY A 239 -9.53 -6.51 -18.39
N ASP A 240 -9.26 -6.89 -19.64
CA ASP A 240 -8.56 -6.04 -20.63
C ASP A 240 -9.46 -4.91 -21.20
N HIS A 241 -10.58 -4.61 -20.54
CA HIS A 241 -11.56 -3.62 -20.97
C HIS A 241 -11.25 -2.24 -20.37
N GLY A 242 -11.32 -1.20 -21.21
CA GLY A 242 -11.09 0.19 -20.80
C GLY A 242 -12.14 0.73 -19.81
N VAL A 243 -11.83 1.88 -19.21
CA VAL A 243 -12.73 2.64 -18.32
C VAL A 243 -14.01 3.02 -19.07
N LEU A 244 -15.18 2.81 -18.46
CA LEU A 244 -16.46 3.24 -18.99
C LEU A 244 -16.53 4.78 -19.04
N ALA A 245 -16.86 5.31 -20.20
CA ALA A 245 -17.04 6.73 -20.43
C ALA A 245 -18.50 7.16 -20.15
N LYS A 246 -18.69 8.46 -19.94
CA LYS A 246 -20.03 9.05 -19.79
C LYS A 246 -20.83 8.79 -21.08
N GLY A 247 -21.88 7.97 -20.98
CA GLY A 247 -22.75 7.60 -22.10
C GLY A 247 -22.66 6.13 -22.50
N ASP A 248 -21.74 5.36 -21.92
CA ASP A 248 -21.67 3.92 -22.14
C ASP A 248 -22.89 3.23 -21.50
N THR A 249 -23.56 2.39 -22.28
CA THR A 249 -24.66 1.54 -21.82
C THR A 249 -24.20 0.08 -21.85
N SER A 250 -24.28 -0.62 -20.73
CA SER A 250 -24.10 -2.07 -20.71
C SER A 250 -25.20 -2.74 -21.54
N ALA A 251 -24.82 -3.43 -22.60
CA ALA A 251 -25.76 -4.27 -23.35
C ALA A 251 -26.24 -5.39 -22.43
N SER A 252 -27.57 -5.51 -22.30
CA SER A 252 -28.29 -6.53 -21.53
C SER A 252 -28.10 -7.93 -22.08
#